data_AF-A0A1G6KP56-F1
#
_entry.id   AF-A0A1G6KP56-F1
#
_cell.length_a   1.000
_cell.length_b   1.000
_cell.length_c   1.000
_cell.angle_alpha   90.00
_cell.angle_beta   90.00
_cell.angle_gamma   90.00
#
_symmetry.space_group_name_H-M   'P 1'
#
loop_
_entity.id
_entity.type
_entity.pdbx_description
1 polymer ?
#
loop_
_entity_poly.entity_id
_entity_poly.type
_entity_poly.pdbx_seq_one_letter_code
_entity_poly.pdbx_strand_id
1 'polypeptide(L)'
;MTREAVNISIELAPKGEGCRLVAAQEAEGEIQLTILDENSGFVYFPLDQLNKQSDCIQRYIHPLIPDIKNGHYQTKLVDMQDEEICC
;
A
#
# COMPACT_ATOMS: atom_id res chain seq x y z
N MET A 1 3.96 -33.57 4.97
CA MET A 1 4.27 -32.16 4.61
C MET A 1 3.34 -31.30 5.42
N THR A 2 3.85 -30.73 6.51
CA THR A 2 3.10 -29.85 7.41
C THR A 2 2.83 -28.54 6.66
N ARG A 3 1.56 -28.25 6.36
CA ARG A 3 1.17 -26.93 5.85
C ARG A 3 1.38 -25.95 7.00
N GLU A 4 2.47 -25.19 6.95
CA GLU A 4 2.62 -24.03 7.82
C GLU A 4 1.54 -23.03 7.43
N ALA A 5 0.62 -22.76 8.34
CA ALA A 5 -0.31 -21.67 8.19
C ALA A 5 0.51 -20.38 8.20
N VAL A 6 0.75 -19.80 7.03
CA VAL A 6 1.33 -18.46 6.93
C VAL A 6 0.26 -17.51 7.46
N ASN A 7 0.43 -17.11 8.72
CA ASN A 7 -0.40 -16.09 9.34
C ASN A 7 0.05 -14.75 8.75
N ILE A 8 -0.51 -14.37 7.59
CA ILE A 8 -0.24 -13.08 6.97
C ILE A 8 -0.96 -12.02 7.82
N SER A 9 -0.32 -11.61 8.92
CA SER A 9 -0.66 -10.36 9.58
C SER A 9 -0.27 -9.24 8.61
N ILE A 10 -1.18 -8.89 7.69
CA ILE A 10 -1.02 -7.69 6.88
C ILE A 10 -1.15 -6.54 7.86
N GLU A 11 -0.04 -6.02 8.37
CA GLU A 11 -0.02 -4.78 9.14
C GLU A 11 -0.46 -3.66 8.20
N LEU A 12 -1.77 -3.43 8.19
CA LEU A 12 -2.36 -2.34 7.45
C LEU A 12 -1.95 -1.03 8.12
N ALA A 13 -1.62 -0.03 7.32
CA ALA A 13 -1.35 1.31 7.80
C ALA A 13 -2.48 1.82 8.72
N PRO A 14 -2.18 2.67 9.71
CA PRO A 14 -3.19 3.23 10.59
C PRO A 14 -4.27 3.94 9.78
N LYS A 15 -5.53 3.84 10.21
CA LYS A 15 -6.64 4.54 9.54
C LYS A 15 -6.46 6.05 9.73
N GLY A 16 -6.46 6.82 8.63
CA GLY A 16 -6.55 8.27 8.67
C GLY A 16 -7.99 8.76 8.84
N GLU A 17 -8.17 10.07 8.95
CA GLU A 17 -9.50 10.67 9.15
C GLU A 17 -10.45 10.37 7.97
N GLY A 18 -9.99 10.54 6.73
CA GLY A 18 -10.77 10.28 5.51
C GLY A 18 -10.05 9.43 4.45
N CYS A 19 -8.86 8.91 4.75
CA CYS A 19 -8.14 8.02 3.84
C CYS A 19 -7.29 6.98 4.58
N ARG A 20 -6.87 5.93 3.87
CA ARG A 20 -5.97 4.90 4.40
C ARG A 20 -5.00 4.41 3.32
N LEU A 21 -3.73 4.26 3.67
CA LEU A 21 -2.75 3.58 2.83
C LEU A 21 -3.07 2.09 2.83
N VAL A 22 -3.32 1.54 1.65
CA VAL A 22 -3.65 0.14 1.45
C VAL A 22 -2.42 -0.66 1.07
N ALA A 23 -1.57 -0.08 0.22
CA ALA A 23 -0.32 -0.70 -0.20
C ALA A 23 0.70 0.35 -0.63
N ALA A 24 1.97 0.07 -0.37
CA ALA A 24 3.10 0.64 -1.07
C ALA A 24 3.76 -0.44 -1.93
N GLN A 25 4.31 -0.06 -3.07
CA GLN A 25 5.06 -0.98 -3.93
C GLN A 25 6.24 -0.26 -4.54
N GLU A 26 7.41 -0.87 -4.50
CA GLU A 26 8.55 -0.41 -5.30
C GLU A 26 8.48 -1.04 -6.69
N ALA A 27 8.43 -0.20 -7.72
CA ALA A 27 8.43 -0.59 -9.13
C ALA A 27 9.28 0.40 -9.92
N GLU A 28 10.20 -0.12 -10.74
CA GLU A 28 11.08 0.69 -11.61
C GLU A 28 11.92 1.76 -10.86
N GLY A 29 12.19 1.54 -9.57
CA GLY A 29 12.93 2.49 -8.72
C GLY A 29 12.08 3.60 -8.09
N GLU A 30 10.76 3.55 -8.25
CA GLU A 30 9.80 4.46 -7.63
C GLU A 30 8.88 3.71 -6.65
N ILE A 31 8.49 4.38 -5.57
CA ILE A 31 7.49 3.85 -4.63
C ILE A 31 6.10 4.31 -5.06
N GLN A 32 5.28 3.39 -5.56
CA GLN A 32 3.88 3.58 -5.89
C GLN A 32 3.01 3.40 -4.64
N LEU A 33 2.08 4.33 -4.41
CA LEU A 33 1.13 4.27 -3.30
C LEU A 33 -0.27 3.97 -3.82
N THR A 34 -0.97 3.10 -3.10
CA THR A 34 -2.41 2.87 -3.24
C THR A 34 -3.12 3.36 -1.99
N ILE A 35 -3.93 4.41 -2.13
CA ILE A 35 -4.69 5.02 -1.05
C ILE A 35 -6.17 4.74 -1.28
N LEU A 36 -6.89 4.30 -0.24
CA LEU A 36 -8.34 4.33 -0.22
C LEU A 36 -8.79 5.65 0.40
N ASP A 37 -9.33 6.55 -0.42
CA ASP A 37 -9.93 7.82 -0.04
C ASP A 37 -11.46 7.68 0.05
N GLU A 38 -12.07 8.23 1.09
CA GLU A 38 -13.51 8.08 1.33
C GLU A 38 -14.38 8.77 0.27
N ASN A 39 -13.86 9.84 -0.36
CA ASN A 39 -14.61 10.65 -1.32
C ASN A 39 -14.38 10.19 -2.76
N SER A 40 -13.17 9.71 -3.05
CA SER A 40 -12.70 9.45 -4.42
C SER A 40 -12.51 7.95 -4.71
N GLY A 41 -12.60 7.08 -3.71
CA GLY A 41 -12.28 5.67 -3.83
C GLY A 41 -10.77 5.43 -3.86
N PHE A 42 -10.31 4.51 -4.72
CA PHE A 42 -8.89 4.22 -4.82
C PHE A 42 -8.14 5.31 -5.61
N VAL A 43 -7.05 5.80 -5.03
CA VAL A 43 -6.13 6.78 -5.62
C VAL A 43 -4.74 6.15 -5.71
N TYR A 44 -4.14 6.24 -6.89
CA TYR A 44 -2.85 5.63 -7.21
C TYR A 44 -1.89 6.71 -7.68
N PHE A 45 -0.72 6.82 -7.04
CA PHE A 45 0.29 7.79 -7.42
C PHE A 45 1.68 7.42 -6.85
N PRO A 46 2.77 7.83 -7.50
CA PRO A 46 4.11 7.67 -6.95
C PRO A 46 4.35 8.63 -5.78
N LEU A 47 5.13 8.21 -4.79
CA LEU A 47 5.40 8.96 -3.56
C LEU A 47 6.00 10.35 -3.82
N ASP A 48 6.76 10.53 -4.91
CA ASP A 48 7.35 11.81 -5.32
C ASP A 48 6.30 12.84 -5.79
N GLN A 49 5.10 12.37 -6.17
CA GLN A 49 3.96 13.20 -6.56
C GLN A 49 2.99 13.46 -5.40
N LEU A 50 3.38 13.15 -4.15
CA LEU A 50 2.55 13.38 -2.97
C LEU A 50 2.08 14.85 -2.86
N ASN A 51 2.95 15.80 -3.20
CA ASN A 51 2.64 17.24 -3.18
C ASN A 51 1.57 17.68 -4.19
N LYS A 52 1.17 16.82 -5.13
CA LYS A 52 0.08 17.06 -6.10
C LYS A 52 -1.26 16.51 -5.62
N GLN A 53 -1.30 15.79 -4.50
CA GLN A 53 -2.52 15.17 -3.97
C GLN A 53 -3.28 16.12 -3.05
N SER A 54 -4.47 15.71 -2.60
CA SER A 54 -5.27 16.52 -1.67
C SER A 54 -4.55 16.74 -0.33
N ASP A 55 -4.84 17.86 0.35
CA ASP A 55 -4.28 18.19 1.66
C ASP A 55 -4.55 17.11 2.73
N CYS A 56 -5.65 16.36 2.58
CA CYS A 56 -5.96 15.22 3.45
C CYS A 56 -4.92 14.11 3.27
N ILE A 57 -4.69 13.68 2.03
CA ILE A 57 -3.73 12.63 1.68
C ILE A 57 -2.31 13.05 2.05
N GLN A 58 -1.93 14.30 1.75
CA GLN A 58 -0.61 14.83 2.10
C GLN A 58 -0.34 14.75 3.60
N ARG A 59 -1.25 15.29 4.44
CA ARG A 59 -1.11 15.27 5.90
C ARG A 59 -1.08 13.86 6.47
N TYR A 60 -1.84 12.94 5.88
CA TYR A 60 -1.88 11.55 6.30
C TYR A 60 -0.59 10.78 5.94
N ILE A 61 -0.05 10.95 4.74
CA ILE A 61 1.12 10.19 4.27
C ILE A 61 2.44 10.74 4.80
N HIS A 62 2.58 12.05 4.99
CA HIS A 62 3.82 12.66 5.48
C HIS A 62 4.45 11.97 6.70
N PRO A 63 3.71 11.68 7.80
CA PRO A 63 4.28 10.98 8.96
C PRO A 63 4.65 9.52 8.67
N LEU A 64 4.06 8.90 7.64
CA LEU A 64 4.30 7.50 7.25
C LEU A 64 5.47 7.33 6.27
N ILE A 65 6.02 8.42 5.72
CA ILE A 65 7.10 8.37 4.72
C ILE A 65 8.30 7.52 5.16
N PRO A 66 8.82 7.63 6.41
CA PRO A 66 9.95 6.81 6.85
C PRO A 66 9.62 5.31 6.80
N ASP A 67 8.43 4.94 7.29
CA ASP A 67 7.97 3.55 7.31
C ASP A 67 7.80 3.01 5.87
N ILE A 68 7.14 3.78 5.01
CA ILE A 68 6.95 3.45 3.59
C ILE A 68 8.30 3.20 2.90
N LYS A 69 9.29 4.08 3.12
CA LYS A 69 10.63 3.95 2.54
C LYS A 69 11.43 2.78 3.10
N ASN A 70 11.13 2.34 4.32
CA ASN A 70 11.71 1.15 4.92
C ASN A 70 11.00 -0.15 4.49
N GLY A 71 10.03 -0.06 3.57
CA GLY A 71 9.26 -1.21 3.09
C GLY A 71 8.13 -1.64 4.03
N HIS A 72 7.85 -0.88 5.10
CA HIS A 72 6.61 -1.10 5.85
C HIS A 72 5.44 -0.77 4.93
N TYR A 73 4.39 -1.61 4.98
CA TYR A 73 3.25 -1.57 4.05
C TYR A 73 3.57 -1.99 2.61
N GLN A 74 4.77 -2.52 2.34
CA GLN A 74 5.08 -3.07 1.03
C GLN A 74 4.25 -4.34 0.80
N THR A 75 3.43 -4.31 -0.25
CA THR A 75 2.70 -5.51 -0.68
C THR A 75 3.43 -6.13 -1.87
N LYS A 76 3.57 -7.46 -1.86
CA LYS A 76 4.02 -8.18 -3.04
C LYS A 76 2.79 -8.43 -3.90
N LEU A 77 2.78 -7.90 -5.13
CA LEU A 77 1.88 -8.40 -6.15
C LEU A 77 2.29 -9.85 -6.42
N VAL A 78 1.37 -10.77 -6.17
CA VAL A 78 1.52 -12.16 -6.61
C VAL A 78 1.11 -12.17 -8.07
N ASP A 79 1.94 -12.72 -8.95
CA ASP A 79 1.56 -12.89 -10.35
C ASP A 79 0.37 -13.87 -10.37
N MET A 80 -0.72 -13.52 -11.06
CA MET A 80 -1.89 -14.42 -11.15
C MET A 80 -1.53 -15.74 -11.84
N GLN A 81 -0.42 -15.80 -12.57
CA GLN A 81 0.12 -17.04 -13.13
C GLN A 81 0.71 -18.00 -12.08
N ASP A 82 1.07 -17.48 -10.90
CA ASP A 82 1.56 -18.27 -9.76
C ASP A 82 0.42 -18.72 -8.82
N GLU A 83 -0.82 -18.27 -9.06
CA GLU A 83 -2.00 -18.84 -8.39
C GLU A 83 -2.31 -20.21 -9.01
N GLU A 84 -2.10 -21.29 -8.24
CA GLU A 84 -2.63 -22.60 -8.60
C GLU A 84 -4.15 -22.48 -8.81
N ILE A 85 -4.61 -22.72 -10.05
CA ILE A 85 -6.04 -22.87 -10.34
C ILE A 85 -6.52 -24.05 -9.48
N CYS A 86 -7.24 -23.75 -8.39
CA CYS A 86 -7.89 -24.77 -7.60
C CYS A 86 -9.01 -25.40 -8.43
N CYS A 87 -8.77 -26.62 -8.91
CA CYS A 87 -9.72 -27.50 -9.60
C CYS A 87 -10.65 -28.20 -8.61
#